data_AF-A0A6B3HW12-F1
#
_entry.id   AF-A0A6B3HW12-F1
#
_cell.length_a   1.000
_cell.length_b   1.000
_cell.length_c   1.000
_cell.angle_alpha   90.00
_cell.angle_beta   90.00
_cell.angle_gamma   90.00
#
_symmetry.space_group_name_H-M   'P 1'
#
loop_
_entity.id
_entity.type
_entity.pdbx_description
1 polymer ?
#
loop_
_entity_poly.entity_id
_entity_poly.type
_entity_poly.pdbx_seq_one_letter_code
_entity_poly.pdbx_strand_id
1 'polypeptide(L)'
;GRPETNKRNRDRIRSAWEVLPEIAPELTDWSDLFASGASRRARAEAGMPGAASSRDADDLLRDAAQFLRLVERLLVLQPVLPQPRPGRSAAG
;
A
#
# COMPACT_ATOMS: atom_id res chain seq x y z
N GLY A 1 -12.71 -22.57 32.87
CA GLY A 1 -11.76 -21.49 32.55
C GLY A 1 -12.34 -20.69 31.40
N ARG A 2 -12.52 -19.39 31.59
CA ARG A 2 -13.03 -18.47 30.55
C ARG A 2 -11.95 -18.34 29.46
N PRO A 3 -12.27 -18.43 28.17
CA PRO A 3 -11.28 -18.19 27.14
C PRO A 3 -10.86 -16.71 27.22
N GLU A 4 -9.61 -16.50 27.61
CA GLU A 4 -8.89 -15.24 27.47
C GLU A 4 -9.02 -14.84 26.00
N THR A 5 -9.82 -13.82 25.70
CA THR A 5 -9.79 -13.18 24.38
C THR A 5 -8.47 -12.44 24.31
N ASN A 6 -7.40 -13.18 24.02
CA ASN A 6 -6.13 -12.64 23.63
C ASN A 6 -6.39 -11.98 22.26
N LYS A 7 -6.90 -10.74 22.31
CA LYS A 7 -6.67 -9.70 21.31
C LYS A 7 -5.15 -9.55 21.24
N ARG A 8 -4.50 -10.55 20.65
CA ARG A 8 -3.23 -10.37 19.98
C ARG A 8 -3.56 -9.27 19.00
N ASN A 9 -3.15 -8.07 19.39
CA ASN A 9 -3.01 -6.93 18.54
C ASN A 9 -2.17 -7.47 17.40
N ARG A 10 -2.84 -7.97 16.36
CA ARG A 10 -2.21 -8.50 15.18
C ARG A 10 -1.62 -7.22 14.63
N ASP A 11 -0.35 -6.96 14.92
CA ASP A 11 0.36 -5.77 14.44
C ASP A 11 -0.10 -5.62 13.00
N ARG A 12 -0.89 -4.57 12.74
CA ARG A 12 -1.42 -4.35 11.39
C ARG A 12 -0.17 -4.19 10.57
N ILE A 13 0.12 -5.21 9.76
CA ILE A 13 1.23 -5.16 8.83
C ILE A 13 1.03 -3.86 8.06
N ARG A 14 1.98 -2.94 8.22
CA ARG A 14 1.90 -1.62 7.58
C ARG A 14 1.77 -1.86 6.08
N SER A 15 0.78 -1.22 5.48
CA SER A 15 0.56 -1.25 4.04
C SER A 15 1.83 -0.80 3.33
N ALA A 16 2.07 -1.32 2.12
CA ALA A 16 3.14 -0.81 1.26
C ALA A 16 3.08 0.71 1.10
N TRP A 17 1.86 1.28 1.04
CA TRP A 17 1.63 2.72 0.99
C TRP A 17 2.01 3.45 2.29
N GLU A 18 1.95 2.80 3.45
CA GLU A 18 2.37 3.41 4.72
C GLU A 18 3.90 3.44 4.88
N VAL A 19 4.63 2.57 4.19
CA VAL A 19 6.10 2.48 4.29
C VAL A 19 6.83 3.13 3.11
N LEU A 20 6.16 3.37 1.99
CA LEU A 20 6.77 3.96 0.79
C LEU A 20 7.40 5.34 1.05
N PRO A 21 6.80 6.27 1.82
CA PRO A 21 7.41 7.56 2.11
C PRO A 21 8.74 7.49 2.86
N GLU A 22 9.00 6.40 3.60
CA GLU A 22 10.27 6.21 4.33
C GLU A 22 11.47 5.99 3.39
N ILE A 23 11.22 5.43 2.19
CA ILE A 23 12.26 5.08 1.21
C ILE A 23 12.21 5.93 -0.06
N ALA A 24 11.06 6.50 -0.39
CA ALA A 24 10.81 7.33 -1.56
C ALA A 24 9.89 8.51 -1.16
N PRO A 25 10.42 9.51 -0.43
CA PRO A 25 9.63 10.64 0.06
C PRO A 25 8.97 11.45 -1.08
N GLU A 26 9.53 11.44 -2.29
CA GLU A 26 8.93 12.03 -3.49
C GLU A 26 7.61 11.35 -3.91
N LEU A 27 7.28 10.19 -3.36
CA LEU A 27 6.03 9.45 -3.61
C LEU A 27 5.02 9.57 -2.46
N THR A 28 5.22 10.51 -1.52
CA THR A 28 4.33 10.67 -0.35
C THR A 28 2.90 10.98 -0.76
N ASP A 29 2.68 11.96 -1.64
CA ASP A 29 1.33 12.36 -2.05
C ASP A 29 0.59 11.21 -2.75
N TRP A 30 1.31 10.42 -3.55
CA TRP A 30 0.77 9.21 -4.17
C TRP A 30 0.44 8.14 -3.15
N SER A 31 1.31 7.95 -2.15
CA SER A 31 1.10 6.99 -1.06
C SER A 31 -0.17 7.30 -0.27
N ASP A 32 -0.37 8.58 0.09
CA ASP A 32 -1.55 9.03 0.80
C ASP A 32 -2.82 8.87 -0.03
N LEU A 33 -2.76 9.20 -1.33
CA LEU A 33 -3.86 9.01 -2.26
C LEU A 33 -4.33 7.55 -2.29
N PHE A 34 -3.42 6.60 -2.52
CA PHE A 34 -3.78 5.18 -2.60
C PHE A 34 -4.16 4.58 -1.24
N ALA A 35 -3.54 5.03 -0.15
CA ALA A 35 -3.92 4.62 1.20
C ALA A 35 -5.36 5.04 1.53
N SER A 36 -5.75 6.27 1.18
CA SER A 36 -7.11 6.78 1.40
C SER A 36 -8.18 5.95 0.65
N GLY A 37 -7.83 5.42 -0.53
CA GLY A 37 -8.70 4.56 -1.35
C GLY A 37 -8.85 3.12 -0.85
N ALA A 38 -8.03 2.66 0.11
CA ALA A 38 -7.98 1.25 0.51
C ALA A 38 -9.31 0.71 1.05
N SER A 39 -10.04 1.51 1.85
CA SER A 39 -11.36 1.13 2.36
C SER A 39 -12.41 0.99 1.25
N ARG A 40 -12.32 1.84 0.21
CA ARG A 40 -13.19 1.77 -0.96
C ARG A 40 -12.93 0.49 -1.74
N ARG A 41 -11.66 0.19 -2.01
CA ARG A 41 -11.21 -1.05 -2.66
C ARG A 41 -11.68 -2.29 -1.92
N ALA A 42 -11.51 -2.34 -0.59
CA ALA A 42 -11.95 -3.47 0.22
C ALA A 42 -13.46 -3.73 0.12
N ARG A 43 -14.29 -2.67 0.08
CA ARG A 43 -15.74 -2.81 -0.14
C ARG A 43 -16.06 -3.33 -1.53
N ALA A 44 -15.37 -2.84 -2.56
CA ALA A 44 -15.54 -3.30 -3.93
C ALA A 44 -15.13 -4.78 -4.10
N GLU A 45 -14.00 -5.18 -3.51
CA GLU A 45 -13.52 -6.57 -3.50
C GLU A 45 -14.48 -7.51 -2.76
N ALA A 46 -15.17 -7.01 -1.74
CA ALA A 46 -16.25 -7.74 -1.06
C ALA A 46 -17.56 -7.81 -1.86
N GLY A 47 -17.60 -7.25 -3.09
CA GLY A 47 -18.78 -7.25 -3.95
C GLY A 47 -19.90 -6.31 -3.47
N MET A 48 -19.59 -5.33 -2.62
CA MET A 48 -20.61 -4.39 -2.13
C MET A 48 -21.14 -3.49 -3.26
N PRO A 49 -22.46 -3.45 -3.49
CA PRO A 49 -23.05 -2.53 -4.46
C PRO A 49 -22.73 -1.07 -4.11
N GLY A 50 -22.41 -0.26 -5.13
CA GLY A 50 -22.12 1.16 -4.94
C GLY A 50 -20.80 1.45 -4.22
N ALA A 51 -19.90 0.48 -4.08
CA ALA A 51 -18.58 0.71 -3.46
C ALA A 51 -17.73 1.74 -4.21
N ALA A 52 -17.90 1.85 -5.54
CA ALA A 52 -17.32 2.88 -6.39
C ALA A 52 -18.26 3.15 -7.57
N SER A 53 -18.29 4.39 -8.04
CA SER A 53 -18.90 4.72 -9.33
C SER A 53 -17.94 4.41 -10.50
N SER A 54 -18.45 4.37 -11.73
CA SER A 54 -17.59 4.25 -12.92
C SER A 54 -16.56 5.37 -13.00
N ARG A 55 -16.97 6.61 -12.63
CA ARG A 55 -16.06 7.76 -12.61
C ARG A 55 -14.96 7.62 -11.56
N ASP A 56 -15.30 7.12 -10.37
CA ASP A 56 -14.31 6.82 -9.33
C ASP A 56 -13.27 5.81 -9.81
N ALA A 57 -13.69 4.82 -10.59
CA ALA A 57 -12.80 3.81 -11.15
C ALA A 57 -11.90 4.39 -12.26
N ASP A 58 -12.48 5.20 -13.15
CA ASP A 58 -11.73 5.86 -14.23
C ASP A 58 -10.67 6.83 -13.68
N ASP A 59 -11.02 7.60 -12.64
CA ASP A 59 -10.10 8.51 -11.96
C ASP A 59 -8.96 7.70 -11.29
N LEU A 60 -9.28 6.61 -10.59
CA LEU A 60 -8.26 5.73 -10.00
C LEU A 60 -7.33 5.10 -11.04
N LEU A 61 -7.86 4.69 -12.20
CA LEU A 61 -7.05 4.14 -13.29
C LEU A 61 -6.13 5.20 -13.89
N ARG A 62 -6.60 6.43 -14.05
CA ARG A 62 -5.79 7.56 -14.53
C ARG A 62 -4.65 7.86 -13.56
N ASP A 63 -4.97 7.92 -12.27
CA ASP A 63 -4.01 8.18 -11.19
C ASP A 63 -2.96 7.05 -11.12
N ALA A 64 -3.38 5.79 -11.16
CA ALA A 64 -2.48 4.64 -11.21
C ALA A 64 -1.54 4.68 -12.43
N ALA A 65 -2.05 5.04 -13.61
CA ALA A 65 -1.22 5.16 -14.80
C ALA A 65 -0.20 6.29 -14.70
N GLN A 66 -0.55 7.41 -14.04
CA GLN A 66 0.39 8.50 -13.80
C GLN A 66 1.46 8.13 -12.77
N PHE A 67 1.07 7.47 -11.68
CA PHE A 67 2.00 6.94 -10.69
C PHE A 67 3.01 5.99 -11.33
N LEU A 68 2.56 5.04 -12.15
CA LEU A 68 3.45 4.08 -12.82
C LEU A 68 4.47 4.78 -13.73
N ARG A 69 4.06 5.77 -14.51
CA ARG A 69 5.00 6.56 -15.34
C ARG A 69 6.05 7.30 -14.50
N LEU A 70 5.68 7.78 -13.31
CA LEU A 70 6.62 8.42 -12.39
C LEU A 70 7.60 7.41 -11.82
N VAL A 71 7.11 6.26 -11.34
CA VAL A 71 7.96 5.18 -10.80
C VAL A 71 8.92 4.65 -11.85
N GLU A 72 8.44 4.38 -13.06
CA GLU A 72 9.27 3.95 -14.20
C GLU A 72 10.40 4.95 -14.47
N ARG A 73 10.08 6.25 -14.47
CA ARG A 73 11.09 7.30 -14.64
C ARG A 73 12.11 7.33 -13.50
N LEU A 74 11.68 7.17 -12.24
CA LEU A 74 12.58 7.14 -11.08
C LEU A 74 13.52 5.93 -11.14
N LEU A 75 13.01 4.76 -11.49
CA LEU A 75 13.80 3.53 -11.60
C LEU A 75 14.82 3.57 -12.73
N VAL A 76 14.50 4.21 -13.87
CA VAL A 76 15.47 4.42 -14.95
C VAL A 76 16.61 5.35 -14.50
N LEU A 77 16.33 6.31 -13.62
CA LEU A 77 17.31 7.26 -13.10
C LEU A 77 18.09 6.72 -11.87
N GLN A 78 17.62 5.64 -11.24
CA GLN A 78 18.19 5.03 -10.03
C GLN A 78 18.45 3.53 -10.25
N PRO A 79 19.65 3.11 -10.71
CA PRO A 79 19.93 1.71 -11.01
C PRO A 79 20.11 0.78 -9.80
N VAL A 80 19.68 1.14 -8.57
CA VAL A 80 19.75 0.21 -7.44
C VAL A 80 18.60 0.41 -6.44
N LEU A 81 17.77 -0.63 -6.28
CA LEU A 81 16.94 -0.75 -5.08
C LEU A 81 17.80 -1.36 -3.97
N PRO A 82 17.79 -0.81 -2.74
CA PRO A 82 18.48 -1.41 -1.62
C PRO A 82 17.92 -2.81 -1.37
N GLN A 83 18.80 -3.81 -1.39
CA GLN A 83 18.43 -5.20 -1.17
C GLN A 83 17.77 -5.33 0.22
N PRO A 84 16.61 -5.99 0.34
CA PRO A 84 16.02 -6.25 1.64
C PRO A 84 17.04 -7.03 2.48
N ARG A 85 17.49 -6.43 3.59
CA ARG A 85 18.40 -7.10 4.52
C ARG A 85 17.78 -8.45 4.89
N PRO A 86 18.44 -9.59 4.64
CA PRO A 86 17.93 -10.87 5.12
C PRO A 86 17.73 -10.73 6.63
N GLY A 87 16.49 -10.96 7.06
CA GLY A 87 16.10 -10.84 8.45
C GLY A 87 17.08 -11.62 9.30
N ARG A 88 17.76 -10.92 10.22
CA ARG A 88 18.52 -11.53 11.30
C ARG A 88 17.52 -12.23 12.23
N SER A 89 17.03 -13.41 11.82
CA SER A 89 16.48 -14.37 12.77
C SER A 89 17.68 -15.00 13.47
N ALA A 90 17.96 -14.43 14.63
CA ALA A 90 18.91 -14.92 15.59
C ALA A 90 18.48 -16.30 16.12
N ALA A 91 19.50 -17.13 16.35
CA ALA A 91 19.67 -18.06 17.46
C ALA A 91 18.53 -19.04 17.81
N GLY A 92 18.83 -20.31 17.63
CA GLY A 92 18.24 -21.48 18.27
C GLY A 92 19.14 -22.67 18.01
#